data_AF-A0A2A5GPL9-F1
#
_entry.id   AF-A0A2A5GPL9-F1
#
_cell.length_a   1.000
_cell.length_b   1.000
_cell.length_c   1.000
_cell.angle_alpha   90.00
_cell.angle_beta   90.00
_cell.angle_gamma   90.00
#
_symmetry.space_group_name_H-M   'P 1'
#
loop_
_entity.id
_entity.type
_entity.pdbx_description
1 polymer ?
#
loop_
_entity_poly.entity_id
_entity_poly.type
_entity_poly.pdbx_seq_one_letter_code
_entity_poly.pdbx_strand_id
1 'polypeptide(L)'
;MPTNKEIKYKVQLDVAEYASYPFEKLKGEFILKDSPLKMDNPSLNFMTLSLRAYVKKHNPSQTLLAREVKKAKLTVKLLEDLIIKKIKG
;
A
#
# COMPACT_ATOMS: atom_id res chain seq x y z
N MET A 1 -3.88 -5.02 18.11
CA MET A 1 -4.26 -4.30 16.88
C MET A 1 -3.17 -3.28 16.57
N PRO A 2 -2.69 -3.14 15.32
CA PRO A 2 -1.55 -2.28 15.03
C PRO A 2 -1.90 -0.78 15.15
N THR A 3 -0.92 0.00 15.57
CA THR A 3 -0.94 1.47 15.58
C THR A 3 -0.93 2.02 14.15
N ASN A 4 -1.34 3.29 13.98
CA ASN A 4 -1.27 3.92 12.65
C ASN A 4 0.17 3.99 12.14
N LYS A 5 1.15 4.15 13.03
CA LYS A 5 2.58 4.19 12.66
C LYS A 5 3.05 2.85 12.11
N GLU A 6 2.67 1.74 12.74
CA GLU A 6 3.02 0.39 12.27
C GLU A 6 2.35 0.07 10.92
N ILE A 7 1.08 0.44 10.75
CA ILE A 7 0.37 0.24 9.47
C ILE A 7 1.06 1.03 8.35
N LYS A 8 1.36 2.31 8.58
CA LYS A 8 2.06 3.16 7.61
C LYS A 8 3.42 2.60 7.25
N TYR A 9 4.21 2.22 8.25
CA TYR A 9 5.52 1.62 8.05
C TYR A 9 5.45 0.36 7.18
N LYS A 10 4.49 -0.54 7.46
CA LYS A 10 4.28 -1.74 6.63
C LYS A 10 3.90 -1.41 5.18
N VAL A 11 3.01 -0.43 4.98
CA VAL A 11 2.61 0.01 3.64
C VAL A 11 3.80 0.59 2.88
N GLN A 12 4.59 1.45 3.53
CA GLN A 12 5.77 2.07 2.93
C GLN A 12 6.85 1.03 2.61
N LEU A 13 7.06 0.03 3.46
CA LEU A 13 7.96 -1.09 3.19
C LEU A 13 7.56 -1.84 1.93
N ASP A 14 6.28 -2.20 1.80
CA ASP A 14 5.79 -2.92 0.61
C ASP A 14 5.91 -2.06 -0.64
N VAL A 15 5.55 -0.77 -0.56
CA VAL A 15 5.71 0.14 -1.70
C VAL A 15 7.17 0.23 -2.12
N ALA A 16 8.10 0.41 -1.16
CA ALA A 16 9.53 0.49 -1.44
C ALA A 16 10.06 -0.80 -2.09
N GLU A 17 9.68 -1.97 -1.55
CA GLU A 17 10.06 -3.28 -2.07
C GLU A 17 9.56 -3.48 -3.51
N TYR A 18 8.25 -3.34 -3.75
CA TYR A 18 7.64 -3.62 -5.05
C TYR A 18 7.91 -2.53 -6.11
N ALA A 19 8.28 -1.33 -5.69
CA ALA A 19 8.77 -0.28 -6.59
C ALA A 19 10.30 -0.34 -6.81
N SER A 20 11.01 -1.23 -6.10
CA SER A 20 12.49 -1.23 -6.07
C SER A 20 13.05 0.16 -5.76
N TYR A 21 12.40 0.87 -4.84
CA TYR A 21 12.69 2.27 -4.50
C TYR A 21 13.21 2.37 -3.06
N PRO A 22 14.24 3.18 -2.76
CA PRO A 22 14.75 3.30 -1.40
C PRO A 22 13.70 3.81 -0.42
N PHE A 23 13.43 3.03 0.63
CA PHE A 23 12.44 3.36 1.67
C PHE A 23 12.63 4.76 2.25
N GLU A 24 13.87 5.13 2.55
CA GLU A 24 14.23 6.43 3.14
C GLU A 24 13.91 7.63 2.23
N LYS A 25 13.80 7.40 0.91
CA LYS A 25 13.48 8.44 -0.07
C LYS A 25 11.99 8.47 -0.40
N LEU A 26 11.20 7.52 0.10
CA LEU A 26 9.79 7.38 -0.22
C LEU A 26 9.00 8.55 0.38
N LYS A 27 8.19 9.20 -0.45
CA LYS A 27 7.33 10.30 -0.01
C LYS A 27 5.85 9.98 -0.20
N GLY A 28 5.03 10.52 0.69
CA GLY A 28 3.59 10.26 0.71
C GLY A 28 2.86 10.70 -0.56
N GLU A 29 3.36 11.74 -1.22
CA GLU A 29 2.81 12.32 -2.46
C GLU A 29 3.14 11.52 -3.72
N PHE A 30 4.10 10.59 -3.66
CA PHE A 30 4.47 9.80 -4.84
C PHE A 30 3.30 8.95 -5.32
N ILE A 31 3.02 9.03 -6.61
CA ILE A 31 2.00 8.24 -7.29
C ILE A 31 2.61 6.88 -7.61
N LEU A 32 1.91 5.79 -7.26
CA LEU A 32 2.45 4.44 -7.42
C LEU A 32 2.80 4.11 -8.88
N LYS A 33 1.97 4.56 -9.83
CA LYS A 33 2.14 4.30 -11.27
C LYS A 33 3.01 5.32 -12.01
N ASP A 34 3.46 6.38 -11.34
CA ASP A 34 4.20 7.47 -11.96
C ASP A 34 5.63 7.55 -11.42
N SER A 35 6.47 8.35 -12.08
CA SER A 35 7.80 8.68 -11.58
C SER A 35 7.72 9.26 -10.16
N PRO A 36 8.54 8.80 -9.21
CA PRO A 36 9.70 7.92 -9.39
C PRO A 36 9.42 6.41 -9.20
N LEU A 37 8.20 6.01 -8.84
CA LEU A 37 7.88 4.62 -8.46
C LEU A 37 7.60 3.72 -9.66
N LYS A 38 6.90 4.24 -10.68
CA LYS A 38 6.60 3.58 -11.96
C LYS A 38 6.16 2.11 -11.83
N MET A 39 5.37 1.80 -10.80
CA MET A 39 4.94 0.43 -10.53
C MET A 39 4.01 -0.07 -11.64
N ASP A 40 4.35 -1.21 -12.22
CA ASP A 40 3.54 -1.86 -13.23
C ASP A 40 2.39 -2.67 -12.62
N ASN A 41 1.51 -3.21 -13.48
CA ASN A 41 0.37 -3.98 -13.00
C ASN A 41 0.77 -5.28 -12.26
N PRO A 42 1.80 -6.04 -12.67
CA PRO A 42 2.36 -7.13 -11.88
C PRO A 42 2.76 -6.71 -10.45
N SER A 43 3.63 -5.70 -10.29
CA SER A 43 4.09 -5.23 -8.98
C SER A 43 2.92 -4.78 -8.11
N LEU A 44 1.96 -4.04 -8.68
CA LEU A 44 0.76 -3.63 -7.95
C LEU A 44 -0.12 -4.82 -7.52
N ASN A 45 -0.17 -5.90 -8.30
CA ASN A 45 -0.92 -7.10 -7.92
C ASN A 45 -0.25 -7.82 -6.74
N PHE A 46 1.06 -8.02 -6.79
CA PHE A 46 1.79 -8.68 -5.70
C PHE A 46 1.73 -7.86 -4.42
N MET A 47 1.93 -6.55 -4.51
CA MET A 47 1.74 -5.64 -3.37
C MET A 47 0.31 -5.72 -2.82
N THR A 48 -0.70 -5.76 -3.68
CA THR A 48 -2.10 -5.92 -3.27
C THR A 48 -2.29 -7.22 -2.48
N LEU A 49 -1.67 -8.33 -2.89
CA LEU A 49 -1.79 -9.61 -2.18
C LEU A 49 -1.12 -9.56 -0.81
N SER A 50 0.09 -9.00 -0.71
CA SER A 50 0.79 -8.78 0.57
C SER A 50 -0.07 -7.95 1.53
N LEU A 51 -0.54 -6.78 1.08
CA LEU A 51 -1.36 -5.89 1.89
C LEU A 51 -2.73 -6.48 2.22
N ARG A 52 -3.32 -7.28 1.33
CA ARG A 52 -4.57 -8.01 1.61
C ARG A 52 -4.37 -9.03 2.73
N ALA A 53 -3.28 -9.78 2.72
CA ALA A 53 -2.96 -10.72 3.80
C ALA A 53 -2.80 -9.98 5.13
N TYR A 54 -2.13 -8.82 5.12
CA TYR A 54 -1.99 -7.96 6.31
C TYR A 54 -3.34 -7.43 6.82
N VAL A 55 -4.21 -6.94 5.93
CA VAL A 55 -5.58 -6.52 6.28
C VAL A 55 -6.36 -7.70 6.89
N LYS A 56 -6.36 -8.87 6.23
CA LYS A 56 -7.09 -10.06 6.71
C LYS A 56 -6.60 -10.56 8.07
N LYS A 57 -5.30 -10.45 8.35
CA LYS A 57 -4.71 -10.81 9.65
C LYS A 57 -5.27 -9.96 10.79
N HIS A 58 -5.58 -8.69 10.55
CA HIS A 58 -6.00 -7.75 11.59
C HIS A 58 -7.51 -7.44 11.58
N ASN A 59 -8.17 -7.58 10.42
CA ASN A 59 -9.61 -7.44 10.25
C ASN A 59 -10.12 -8.45 9.20
N PRO A 60 -10.48 -9.68 9.62
CA PRO A 60 -10.85 -10.77 8.71
C PRO A 60 -12.08 -10.49 7.84
N SER A 61 -12.99 -9.59 8.26
CA SER A 61 -14.19 -9.23 7.50
C SER A 61 -13.86 -8.30 6.33
N GLN A 62 -12.76 -7.54 6.42
CA GLN A 62 -12.33 -6.58 5.40
C GLN A 62 -11.44 -7.24 4.34
N THR A 63 -11.30 -6.60 3.19
CA THR A 63 -10.43 -7.05 2.10
C THR A 63 -9.90 -5.88 1.28
N LEU A 64 -8.75 -6.06 0.63
CA LEU A 64 -8.18 -5.11 -0.30
C LEU A 64 -8.33 -5.62 -1.74
N LEU A 65 -9.04 -4.87 -2.58
CA LEU A 65 -9.28 -5.22 -3.98
C LEU A 65 -8.22 -4.59 -4.89
N ALA A 66 -7.80 -5.32 -5.92
CA ALA A 66 -6.80 -4.84 -6.87
C ALA A 66 -7.23 -3.54 -7.58
N ARG A 67 -8.54 -3.38 -7.84
CA ARG A 67 -9.10 -2.14 -8.42
C ARG A 67 -8.91 -0.90 -7.53
N GLU A 68 -8.81 -1.08 -6.21
CA GLU A 68 -8.56 0.02 -5.28
C GLU A 68 -7.11 0.49 -5.36
N VAL A 69 -6.18 -0.45 -5.57
CA VAL A 69 -4.73 -0.22 -5.64
C VAL A 69 -4.28 0.24 -7.04
N LYS A 70 -4.95 -0.23 -8.10
CA LYS A 70 -4.59 0.07 -9.51
C LYS A 70 -5.04 1.43 -10.02
N LYS A 71 -5.65 2.28 -9.18
CA LYS A 71 -6.11 3.62 -9.57
C LYS A 71 -4.93 4.46 -10.08
N ALA A 72 -5.12 5.16 -11.19
CA ALA A 72 -4.05 5.91 -11.87
C ALA A 72 -3.37 6.97 -10.98
N LYS A 73 -4.12 7.61 -10.08
CA LYS A 73 -3.64 8.68 -9.19
C LYS A 73 -3.49 8.23 -7.72
N LEU A 74 -3.31 6.93 -7.47
CA LEU A 74 -3.12 6.46 -6.10
C LEU A 74 -1.72 6.84 -5.62
N THR A 75 -1.65 7.61 -4.53
CA THR A 75 -0.38 7.95 -3.87
C THR A 75 -0.07 7.01 -2.73
N VAL A 76 1.18 7.00 -2.25
CA VAL A 76 1.58 6.24 -1.05
C VAL A 76 0.70 6.59 0.16
N LYS A 77 0.46 7.90 0.41
CA LYS A 77 -0.39 8.36 1.51
C LYS A 77 -1.84 7.88 1.37
N LEU A 78 -2.41 7.94 0.16
CA LEU A 78 -3.77 7.45 -0.07
C LEU A 78 -3.89 5.94 0.13
N LEU A 79 -2.83 5.19 -0.20
CA LEU A 79 -2.77 3.76 0.10
C LEU A 79 -2.66 3.52 1.62
N GLU A 80 -1.82 4.27 2.35
CA GLU A 80 -1.76 4.20 3.81
C GLU A 80 -3.13 4.41 4.46
N ASP A 81 -3.82 5.48 4.07
CA ASP A 81 -5.15 5.83 4.59
C ASP A 81 -6.19 4.74 4.26
N LEU A 82 -6.11 4.16 3.06
CA LEU A 82 -6.96 3.03 2.66
C LEU A 82 -6.75 1.80 3.55
N ILE A 83 -5.49 1.43 3.83
CA ILE A 83 -5.18 0.27 4.67
C ILE A 83 -5.56 0.53 6.13
N ILE A 84 -5.31 1.73 6.65
CA ILE A 84 -5.76 2.13 8.00
C ILE A 84 -7.28 1.99 8.09
N LYS A 85 -8.03 2.51 7.11
CA LYS A 85 -9.49 2.40 7.10
C LYS A 85 -9.96 0.95 7.08
N LYS A 86 -9.30 0.06 6.34
CA LYS A 86 -9.68 -1.37 6.29
C LYS A 86 -9.31 -2.14 7.56
N ILE A 87 -8.26 -1.73 8.28
CA ILE A 87 -7.87 -2.40 9.53
C ILE A 87 -8.68 -1.89 10.71
N LYS A 88 -9.02 -0.59 10.73
CA LYS A 88 -9.62 0.08 11.90
C LYS A 88 -11.08 0.47 11.76
N GLY A 89 -11.61 0.53 10.54
CA GLY A 89 -13.03 0.68 10.27
C GLY A 89 -13.73 -0.66 10.26
#